data_AF-A0A1P8Q0C5-F1
#
_entry.id   AF-A0A1P8Q0C5-F1
#
_cell.length_a   1.000
_cell.length_b   1.000
_cell.length_c   1.000
_cell.angle_alpha   90.00
_cell.angle_beta   90.00
_cell.angle_gamma   90.00
#
_symmetry.space_group_name_H-M   'P 1'
#
loop_
_entity.id
_entity.type
_entity.pdbx_description
1 polymer ?
#
loop_
_entity_poly.entity_id
_entity_poly.type
_entity_poly.pdbx_seq_one_letter_code
_entity_poly.pdbx_strand_id
1 'polypeptide(L)'
;MYYMIGLAGFFLLSEVLVQKKIMPKFLKNISAGKTILRSLLILLVVAAIGMLLKITAVLVILATIYLATVISNKYLNVFSDMEGGKKV
;
A
#
# COMPACT_ATOMS: atom_id res chain seq x y z
N MET A 1 0.27 -14.52 19.88
CA MET A 1 1.16 -13.38 20.14
C MET A 1 2.20 -13.18 19.04
N TYR A 2 2.94 -14.22 18.63
CA TYR A 2 3.96 -14.13 17.58
C TYR A 2 3.48 -13.58 16.21
N TYR A 3 2.29 -13.97 15.75
CA TYR A 3 1.73 -13.46 14.49
C TYR A 3 1.48 -11.94 14.49
N MET A 4 1.06 -11.37 15.62
CA MET A 4 0.84 -9.92 15.77
C MET A 4 2.16 -9.15 15.69
N ILE A 5 3.23 -9.69 16.28
CA ILE A 5 4.57 -9.10 16.21
C ILE A 5 5.08 -9.11 14.77
N GLY A 6 4.87 -10.22 14.04
CA GLY A 6 5.24 -10.31 12.63
C GLY A 6 4.49 -9.29 11.75
N LEU A 7 3.18 -9.11 11.97
CA LEU A 7 2.38 -8.11 11.25
C LEU A 7 2.80 -6.68 11.58
N ALA A 8 3.10 -6.38 12.84
CA ALA A 8 3.61 -5.07 13.25
C ALA A 8 4.96 -4.77 12.61
N GLY A 9 5.87 -5.75 12.58
CA GLY A 9 7.15 -5.64 11.89
C GLY A 9 6.97 -5.40 10.38
N PHE A 10 6.07 -6.14 9.74
CA PHE A 10 5.76 -5.96 8.32
C PHE A 10 5.14 -4.58 8.02
N PHE A 11 4.27 -4.08 8.89
CA PHE A 11 3.69 -2.75 8.78
C PHE A 11 4.78 -1.67 8.84
N LEU A 12 5.65 -1.71 9.85
CA LEU A 12 6.75 -0.74 9.99
C LEU A 12 7.72 -0.79 8.80
N LEU A 13 8.07 -1.99 8.34
CA LEU A 13 8.92 -2.15 7.15
C LEU A 13 8.24 -1.56 5.91
N SER A 14 6.96 -1.83 5.71
CA SER A 14 6.19 -1.26 4.59
C SER A 14 6.18 0.27 4.65
N GLU A 15 5.99 0.84 5.83
CA GLU A 15 5.99 2.29 6.03
C GLU A 15 7.34 2.94 5.71
N VAL A 16 8.43 2.39 6.24
CA VAL A 16 9.79 2.88 5.94
C VAL A 16 10.11 2.79 4.45
N LEU A 17 9.77 1.67 3.79
CA LEU A 17 10.02 1.48 2.36
C LEU A 17 9.23 2.48 1.50
N VAL A 18 7.94 2.65 1.81
CA VAL A 18 7.05 3.55 1.08
C VAL A 18 7.44 5.01 1.27
N GLN A 19 7.80 5.43 2.49
CA GLN A 19 8.31 6.78 2.77
C GLN A 19 9.62 7.06 2.03
N LYS A 20 10.53 6.08 1.97
CA LYS A 20 11.77 6.16 1.17
C LYS A 20 11.55 6.14 -0.34
N LYS A 21 10.29 6.16 -0.81
CA LYS A 21 9.89 6.08 -2.22
C LYS A 21 10.38 4.79 -2.92
N ILE A 22 10.65 3.75 -2.14
CA ILE A 22 10.97 2.40 -2.61
C ILE A 22 9.63 1.69 -2.86
N MET A 23 9.03 2.05 -3.99
CA MET A 23 7.75 1.49 -4.43
C MET A 23 7.80 1.22 -5.93
N PRO A 24 6.99 0.28 -6.43
CA PRO A 24 6.95 -0.03 -7.85
C PRO A 24 6.57 1.21 -8.67
N LYS A 25 7.22 1.38 -9.84
CA LYS A 25 7.01 2.55 -10.72
C LYS A 25 5.53 2.75 -11.09
N PHE A 26 4.76 1.67 -11.18
CA PHE A 26 3.33 1.70 -11.49
C PHE A 26 2.44 2.23 -10.36
N LEU A 27 2.91 2.27 -9.10
CA LEU A 27 2.24 2.93 -7.98
C LEU A 27 2.81 4.34 -7.71
N LYS A 28 4.06 4.59 -8.10
CA LYS A 28 4.75 5.87 -7.87
C LYS A 28 4.18 7.01 -8.73
N ASN A 29 4.02 6.78 -10.04
CA ASN A 29 3.82 7.84 -11.04
C ASN A 29 2.34 8.12 -11.38
N ILE A 30 1.43 7.84 -10.46
CA ILE A 30 -0.01 8.02 -10.66
C ILE A 30 -0.59 9.01 -9.66
N SER A 31 -1.77 9.57 -9.97
CA SER A 31 -2.51 10.42 -9.05
C SER A 31 -3.02 9.64 -7.84
N ALA A 32 -3.31 10.33 -6.74
CA ALA A 32 -3.81 9.71 -5.51
C ALA A 32 -5.09 8.90 -5.76
N GLY A 33 -6.07 9.46 -6.48
CA GLY A 33 -7.30 8.74 -6.85
C GLY A 33 -7.05 7.48 -7.70
N LYS A 34 -6.13 7.53 -8.68
CA LYS A 34 -5.74 6.35 -9.47
C LYS A 34 -5.00 5.30 -8.62
N THR A 35 -4.34 5.73 -7.53
CA THR A 35 -3.66 4.83 -6.59
C THR A 35 -4.65 3.96 -5.84
N ILE A 36 -5.79 4.52 -5.41
CA ILE A 36 -6.87 3.76 -4.77
C ILE A 36 -7.42 2.70 -5.73
N LEU A 37 -7.79 3.10 -6.95
CA LEU A 37 -8.37 2.17 -7.93
C LEU A 37 -7.41 1.02 -8.28
N ARG A 38 -6.12 1.32 -8.49
CA ARG A 38 -5.11 0.28 -8.76
C ARG A 38 -4.89 -0.62 -7.55
N SER A 39 -4.91 -0.06 -6.34
CA SER A 39 -4.76 -0.86 -5.11
C SER A 39 -5.93 -1.84 -4.95
N LEU A 40 -7.17 -1.40 -5.24
CA LEU A 40 -8.34 -2.28 -5.27
C LEU A 40 -8.19 -3.40 -6.31
N LEU A 41 -7.74 -3.09 -7.53
CA LEU A 41 -7.47 -4.10 -8.54
C LEU A 41 -6.38 -5.08 -8.11
N ILE A 42 -5.31 -4.60 -7.49
CA ILE A 42 -4.25 -5.46 -6.95
C ILE A 42 -4.81 -6.38 -5.86
N LEU A 43 -5.65 -5.87 -4.95
CA LEU A 43 -6.29 -6.71 -3.93
C LEU A 43 -7.14 -7.81 -4.53
N LEU A 44 -7.90 -7.52 -5.59
CA LEU A 44 -8.70 -8.53 -6.29
C LEU A 44 -7.81 -9.62 -6.92
N VAL A 45 -6.72 -9.23 -7.58
CA VAL A 45 -5.76 -10.17 -8.17
C VAL A 45 -5.07 -10.99 -7.09
N VAL A 46 -4.64 -10.36 -6.00
CA VAL A 46 -4.03 -11.04 -4.84
C VAL A 46 -5.01 -12.01 -4.20
N ALA A 47 -6.29 -11.65 -4.08
CA ALA A 47 -7.31 -12.55 -3.55
C ALA A 47 -7.50 -13.77 -4.47
N ALA A 48 -7.59 -13.56 -5.78
CA ALA A 48 -7.71 -14.65 -6.76
C ALA A 48 -6.48 -15.59 -6.72
N ILE A 49 -5.26 -15.04 -6.71
CA ILE A 49 -4.03 -15.83 -6.59
C ILE A 49 -3.97 -16.56 -5.24
N GLY A 50 -4.35 -15.87 -4.16
CA GLY A 50 -4.40 -16.42 -2.82
C GLY A 50 -5.33 -17.63 -2.70
N MET A 51 -6.48 -17.58 -3.39
CA MET A 51 -7.42 -18.71 -3.48
C MET A 51 -6.80 -19.92 -4.19
N LEU A 52 -6.08 -19.69 -5.29
CA LEU A 52 -5.38 -20.77 -6.00
C LEU A 52 -4.30 -21.44 -5.13
N LEU A 53 -3.62 -20.66 -4.30
CA LEU A 53 -2.53 -21.14 -3.44
C LEU A 53 -3.01 -21.60 -2.05
N LYS A 54 -4.31 -21.53 -1.76
CA LYS A 54 -4.92 -21.84 -0.44
C LYS A 54 -4.35 -21.04 0.73
N ILE A 55 -3.74 -19.88 0.46
CA ILE A 55 -3.14 -18.96 1.47
C ILE A 55 -3.79 -17.57 1.44
N THR A 56 -5.02 -17.49 0.94
CA THR A 56 -5.77 -16.24 0.69
C THR A 56 -5.72 -15.27 1.85
N ALA A 57 -6.02 -15.72 3.06
CA ALA A 57 -6.13 -14.86 4.23
C ALA A 57 -4.81 -14.11 4.52
N VAL A 58 -3.69 -14.83 4.57
CA VAL A 58 -2.37 -14.24 4.86
C VAL A 58 -1.95 -13.29 3.74
N LEU A 59 -2.12 -13.72 2.48
CA LEU A 59 -1.70 -12.93 1.32
C LEU A 59 -2.49 -11.61 1.21
N VAL A 60 -3.81 -11.66 1.43
CA VAL A 60 -4.68 -10.49 1.40
C VAL A 60 -4.38 -9.54 2.56
N ILE A 61 -4.13 -10.04 3.77
CA ILE A 61 -3.76 -9.20 4.92
C ILE A 61 -2.46 -8.43 4.62
N LEU A 62 -1.41 -9.12 4.16
CA LEU A 62 -0.13 -8.48 3.85
C LEU A 62 -0.27 -7.45 2.71
N ALA A 63 -1.00 -7.80 1.65
CA ALA A 63 -1.25 -6.87 0.55
C ALA A 63 -2.06 -5.65 1.02
N THR A 64 -3.05 -5.84 1.89
CA THR A 64 -3.88 -4.75 2.44
C THR A 64 -3.03 -3.78 3.25
N ILE A 65 -2.17 -4.31 4.14
CA ILE A 65 -1.24 -3.49 4.92
C ILE A 65 -0.37 -2.65 3.99
N TYR A 66 0.32 -3.29 3.05
CA TYR A 66 1.23 -2.59 2.14
C TYR A 66 0.51 -1.53 1.30
N LEU A 67 -0.64 -1.86 0.72
CA LEU A 67 -1.40 -0.95 -0.14
C LEU A 67 -2.00 0.22 0.65
N ALA A 68 -2.49 -0.02 1.87
CA ALA A 68 -2.96 1.05 2.75
C ALA A 68 -1.83 2.04 3.07
N THR A 69 -0.62 1.55 3.35
CA THR A 69 0.56 2.39 3.55
C THR A 69 0.90 3.21 2.30
N VAL A 70 0.85 2.59 1.11
CA VAL A 70 1.08 3.29 -0.18
C VAL A 70 0.06 4.42 -0.38
N ILE A 71 -1.22 4.14 -0.16
CA ILE A 71 -2.30 5.12 -0.29
C ILE A 71 -2.08 6.26 0.71
N SER A 72 -1.89 5.94 1.98
CA SER A 72 -1.69 6.92 3.05
C SER A 72 -0.54 7.87 2.72
N ASN A 73 0.64 7.33 2.39
CA ASN A 73 1.79 8.13 2.03
C ASN A 73 1.54 9.01 0.79
N LYS A 74 0.78 8.50 -0.20
CA LYS A 74 0.47 9.28 -1.39
C LYS A 74 -0.42 10.49 -1.06
N TYR A 75 -1.44 10.29 -0.22
CA TYR A 75 -2.30 11.37 0.23
C TYR A 75 -1.56 12.38 1.11
N LEU A 76 -0.71 11.92 2.03
CA LEU A 76 0.14 12.81 2.84
C LEU A 76 1.05 13.70 1.98
N ASN A 77 1.63 13.15 0.91
CA ASN A 77 2.44 13.95 -0.02
C ASN A 77 1.59 15.00 -0.76
N VAL A 78 0.38 14.64 -1.20
CA VAL A 78 -0.55 15.59 -1.85
C VAL A 78 -0.95 16.70 -0.88
N PHE A 79 -1.33 16.36 0.35
CA PHE A 79 -1.68 17.36 1.37
C PHE A 79 -0.49 18.27 1.69
N SER A 80 0.72 17.72 1.83
CA SER A 80 1.93 18.51 2.07
C SER A 80 2.24 19.46 0.90
N ASP A 81 2.04 19.02 -0.34
CA ASP A 81 2.18 19.89 -1.52
C ASP A 81 1.12 21.00 -1.53
N MET A 82 -0.12 20.71 -1.11
CA MET A 82 -1.19 21.70 -0.98
C MET A 82 -0.90 22.73 0.13
N GLU A 83 -0.42 22.28 1.30
CA GLU A 83 0.00 23.15 2.41
C GLU A 83 1.20 24.03 2.02
N GLY A 84 2.08 23.52 1.17
CA GLY A 84 3.19 24.26 0.57
C GLY A 84 2.79 25.26 -0.52
N GLY A 85 1.50 25.44 -0.78
CA GLY A 85 0.98 26.41 -1.75
C GLY A 85 1.06 25.95 -3.21
N LYS A 86 1.37 24.68 -3.49
CA LYS A 86 1.32 24.15 -4.86
C LYS A 86 -0.12 23.79 -5.21
N LYS A 87 -0.57 24.20 -6.40
CA LYS A 87 -1.83 23.69 -6.99
C LYS A 87 -1.60 22.25 -7.44
N VAL A 88 -2.30 21.31 -6.82
CA VAL A 88 -2.26 19.86 -7.10
C VAL A 88 -3.40 19.47 -8.04
#